data_AF-F4SA11-F1
#
_entry.id   AF-F4SA11-F1
#
_cell.length_a   1.000
_cell.length_b   1.000
_cell.length_c   1.000
_cell.angle_alpha   90.00
_cell.angle_beta   90.00
_cell.angle_gamma   90.00
#
_symmetry.space_group_name_H-M   'P 1'
#
loop_
_entity.id
_entity.type
_entity.pdbx_description
1 polymer ?
#
loop_
_entity_poly.entity_id
_entity_poly.type
_entity_poly.pdbx_seq_one_letter_code
_entity_poly.pdbx_strand_id
1 'polypeptide(L)' 'MAISSLIYNTFMKRNSVYVSTIFAGSFAFSLSFDTITTKWWENHNRGKLWSDIRDKVCKKII' A
#
# COMPACT_ATOMS: atom_id res chain seq x y z
N MET A 1 16.66 -7.01 -21.36
CA MET A 1 16.64 -8.49 -21.31
C MET A 1 17.18 -9.06 -20.00
N ALA A 2 18.37 -8.67 -19.53
CA ALA A 2 19.02 -9.27 -18.34
C ALA A 2 18.17 -9.29 -17.05
N ILE A 3 17.53 -8.17 -16.68
CA ILE A 3 16.69 -8.09 -15.45
C ILE A 3 15.46 -8.99 -15.53
N SER A 4 14.78 -9.01 -16.68
CA SER A 4 13.62 -9.88 -16.90
C SER A 4 14.00 -11.36 -16.84
N SER A 5 15.14 -11.73 -17.46
CA SER A 5 15.67 -13.09 -17.37
C SER A 5 16.05 -13.49 -15.94
N LEU A 6 16.61 -12.57 -15.15
CA LEU A 6 16.91 -12.80 -13.74
C LEU A 6 15.63 -13.05 -12.94
N ILE A 7 14.63 -12.17 -13.05
CA ILE A 7 13.34 -12.33 -12.36
C ILE A 7 12.66 -13.65 -12.76
N TYR A 8 12.67 -13.98 -14.05
CA TYR A 8 12.06 -15.21 -14.54
C TYR A 8 12.74 -16.45 -13.95
N ASN A 9 14.07 -16.51 -14.03
CA ASN A 9 14.83 -17.66 -13.54
C ASN A 9 14.75 -17.82 -12.02
N THR A 10 14.66 -16.71 -11.27
CA THR A 10 14.64 -16.74 -9.80
C THR A 10 13.25 -17.06 -9.25
N PHE A 11 12.19 -16.43 -9.78
CA PHE A 11 10.86 -16.47 -9.15
C PHE A 11 9.81 -17.20 -9.97
N MET A 12 9.91 -17.17 -11.31
CA MET A 12 8.80 -17.55 -12.19
C MET A 12 8.98 -18.94 -12.84
N LYS A 13 10.22 -19.44 -12.95
CA LYS A 13 10.54 -20.67 -13.68
C LYS A 13 10.05 -21.96 -12.99
N ARG A 14 9.98 -21.99 -11.66
CA ARG A 14 9.53 -23.17 -10.88
C ARG A 14 8.15 -22.91 -10.29
N ASN A 15 7.16 -23.73 -10.63
CA ASN A 15 5.76 -23.56 -10.20
C ASN A 15 5.59 -23.39 -8.67
N SER A 16 6.30 -24.19 -7.87
CA SER A 16 6.24 -24.10 -6.40
C SER A 16 6.77 -22.77 -5.85
N VAL A 17 7.79 -22.20 -6.50
CA VAL A 17 8.37 -20.90 -6.14
C VAL A 17 7.50 -19.76 -6.68
N TYR A 18 6.91 -19.93 -7.85
CA TYR A 18 6.04 -18.94 -8.48
C TYR A 18 4.82 -18.62 -7.62
N VAL A 19 4.07 -19.64 -7.21
CA VAL A 19 2.83 -19.47 -6.42
C VAL A 19 3.13 -18.84 -5.05
N SER A 20 4.18 -19.32 -4.37
CA SER A 20 4.60 -18.76 -3.07
C SER A 20 5.09 -17.32 -3.19
N THR A 21 5.82 -16.98 -4.26
CA THR A 21 6.24 -15.60 -4.53
C THR A 21 5.04 -14.68 -4.74
N ILE A 22 4.01 -15.12 -5.46
CA ILE A 22 2.78 -14.34 -5.65
C ILE A 22 2.07 -14.11 -4.32
N PHE A 23 1.91 -15.13 -3.48
CA PHE A 23 1.24 -14.96 -2.19
C PHE A 23 2.01 -14.04 -1.25
N ALA A 24 3.33 -14.23 -1.12
CA ALA A 24 4.18 -13.37 -0.32
C ALA A 24 4.17 -11.92 -0.83
N GLY A 25 4.29 -11.74 -2.15
CA GLY A 25 4.24 -10.44 -2.81
C GLY A 25 2.90 -9.75 -2.63
N SER A 26 1.79 -10.46 -2.80
CA SER A 26 0.44 -9.93 -2.62
C SER A 26 0.19 -9.47 -1.18
N PHE A 27 0.63 -10.24 -0.19
CA PHE A 27 0.50 -9.86 1.22
C PHE A 27 1.30 -8.60 1.55
N ALA A 28 2.59 -8.58 1.17
CA ALA A 28 3.45 -7.41 1.38
C ALA A 28 2.93 -6.17 0.63
N PHE A 29 2.46 -6.36 -0.60
CA PHE A 29 1.87 -5.30 -1.42
C PHE A 29 0.60 -4.75 -0.77
N SER A 30 -0.31 -5.59 -0.28
CA SER A 30 -1.57 -5.14 0.32
C SER A 30 -1.34 -4.18 1.49
N LEU A 31 -0.44 -4.52 2.41
CA LEU A 31 -0.12 -3.67 3.58
C LEU A 31 0.52 -2.34 3.18
N SER A 32 1.48 -2.39 2.27
CA SER A 32 2.22 -1.20 1.82
C SER A 32 1.34 -0.29 0.96
N PHE A 33 0.56 -0.87 0.05
CA PHE A 33 -0.33 -0.14 -0.84
C PHE A 33 -1.42 0.60 -0.06
N ASP A 34 -2.06 -0.06 0.92
CA ASP A 34 -3.08 0.57 1.77
C ASP A 34 -2.51 1.76 2.56
N THR A 35 -1.35 1.57 3.19
CA THR A 35 -0.69 2.62 3.97
C THR A 35 -0.28 3.81 3.09
N ILE A 36 0.35 3.55 1.95
CA ILE A 36 0.84 4.61 1.05
C ILE A 36 -0.33 5.38 0.45
N THR A 37 -1.36 4.67 -0.01
CA THR A 37 -2.53 5.28 -0.64
C THR A 37 -3.31 6.11 0.36
N THR A 38 -3.50 5.61 1.58
CA THR A 38 -4.15 6.36 2.67
C THR A 38 -3.38 7.64 3.00
N LYS A 39 -2.06 7.56 3.20
CA LYS A 39 -1.23 8.74 3.46
C LYS A 39 -1.29 9.76 2.33
N TRP A 40 -1.25 9.28 1.09
CA TRP A 40 -1.38 10.14 -0.07
C TRP A 40 -2.73 10.85 -0.09
N TRP A 41 -3.82 10.11 0.18
CA TRP A 41 -5.18 10.64 0.24
C TRP A 41 -5.35 11.69 1.33
N GLU A 42 -4.88 11.41 2.55
CA GLU A 42 -4.93 12.32 3.68
C GLU A 42 -4.16 13.61 3.39
N ASN A 43 -2.94 13.49 2.84
CA ASN A 43 -2.14 14.64 2.49
C ASN A 43 -2.80 15.47 1.37
N HIS A 44 -3.39 14.82 0.37
CA HIS A 44 -4.06 15.49 -0.73
C HIS A 44 -5.33 16.24 -0.28
N ASN A 45 -6.07 15.67 0.69
CA ASN A 45 -7.34 16.24 1.16
C ASN A 45 -7.20 17.02 2.48
N ARG A 46 -5.97 17.31 2.92
CA ARG A 46 -5.68 17.95 4.20
C ARG A 46 -6.54 19.20 4.44
N GLY A 47 -7.12 19.28 5.63
CA GLY A 47 -8.02 20.36 6.05
C GLY A 47 -9.48 20.15 5.66
N LYS A 48 -9.79 19.14 4.84
CA LYS A 48 -11.18 18.72 4.53
C LYS A 48 -11.60 17.45 5.25
N LEU A 49 -10.65 16.63 5.73
CA LEU A 49 -10.99 15.39 6.41
C LEU A 49 -11.65 15.69 7.75
N TRP A 50 -12.61 14.84 8.12
CA TRP A 50 -13.21 14.86 9.46
C TRP A 50 -12.14 14.81 10.56
N SER A 51 -11.09 14.00 10.40
CA SER A 51 -9.95 13.92 11.32
C SER A 51 -9.28 15.29 11.56
N ASP A 52 -9.19 16.14 10.55
CA ASP A 52 -8.56 17.47 10.65
C ASP A 52 -9.49 18.54 11.25
N ILE A 53 -10.80 18.40 11.06
CA ILE A 53 -11.79 19.40 11.49
C ILE A 53 -12.47 19.07 12.82
N ARG A 54 -12.49 17.80 13.23
CA ARG A 54 -13.20 17.31 14.42
C ARG A 54 -12.77 18.06 15.68
N ASP A 55 -11.48 18.29 15.87
CA ASP A 55 -10.98 18.97 17.08
C ASP A 55 -11.48 20.42 17.17
N LYS A 56 -11.58 21.10 16.03
CA LYS A 56 -12.12 22.47 15.96
C LYS A 56 -13.62 22.50 16.21
N VAL A 57 -14.35 21.52 15.68
CA VAL A 57 -15.81 21.42 15.84
C VAL A 57 -16.17 21.04 17.27
N CYS A 58 -15.51 20.05 17.86
CA CYS A 58 -15.79 19.57 19.21
C CYS A 58 -15.51 20.65 20.27
N LYS A 59 -14.43 21.41 20.10
CA LYS A 59 -14.09 22.55 20.99
C LYS A 59 -15.05 23.74 20.88
N LYS A 60 -15.85 23.82 19.81
CA LYS A 60 -16.85 24.89 19.61
C LYS A 60 -18.21 24.55 20.22
N ILE A 61 -18.46 23.28 20.56
CA ILE A 61 -19.74 22.78 21.08
C ILE A 61 -19.73 22.70 22.62
N ILE A 62 -18.54 22.71 23.25
CA ILE A 62 -18.32 22.80 24.71
C ILE A 62 -18.01 24.26 25.06
#